data_AF-A0AAU7RTS3-F1
#
_entry.id   AF-A0AAU7RTS3-F1
#
_cell.length_a   1.000
_cell.length_b   1.000
_cell.length_c   1.000
_cell.angle_alpha   90.00
_cell.angle_beta   90.00
_cell.angle_gamma   90.00
#
_symmetry.space_group_name_H-M   'P 1'
#
loop_
_entity.id
_entity.type
_entity.pdbx_description
1 polymer ?
#
loop_
_entity_poly.entity_id
_entity_poly.type
_entity_poly.pdbx_seq_one_letter_code
_entity_poly.pdbx_strand_id
1 'polypeptide(L)'
;MKKLNAKELGIGALAGLTAALLVYGATVQPLLFILFGALSALPILIVGLGWGNMAVIVAVAAAGIVGTIIGPSIYFGLFVLLLTLIPAWLSHLANLARPASELGGPDNLMAWYPLSDIMLHLCGLAAVVIIVAGAVMGYGADLVGQVVDAYITAVNQQSPDLQLNPVAIAKMKSLMLYMIPIAWGMIWVMMLLAAYYVATRIVAASSHNLRPREDIPSALRMNRNAIFVFLVAIVAIFFGGVLGLIAAAVLGAFGAGFIVSGFASLHYRTRGKDWRLPVLIICYLMTFLLTLPLLIILVLGLYDTRKAISLTPNKNADTPKQDTKI
;
A
#
# COMPACT_ATOMS: atom_id res chain seq x y z
N MET A 1 -22.55 22.58 -8.71
CA MET A 1 -22.59 21.14 -8.36
C MET A 1 -22.51 20.32 -9.64
N LYS A 2 -21.55 19.40 -9.77
CA LYS A 2 -21.46 18.49 -10.94
C LYS A 2 -22.70 17.59 -10.94
N LYS A 3 -23.44 17.50 -12.04
CA LYS A 3 -24.63 16.63 -12.13
C LYS A 3 -24.20 15.18 -11.93
N LEU A 4 -24.87 14.46 -11.03
CA LEU A 4 -24.63 13.03 -10.80
C LEU A 4 -25.00 12.24 -12.06
N ASN A 5 -24.08 11.39 -12.52
CA ASN A 5 -24.25 10.58 -13.72
C ASN A 5 -24.57 9.13 -13.33
N ALA A 6 -25.76 8.65 -13.65
CA ALA A 6 -26.21 7.30 -13.30
C ALA A 6 -25.24 6.19 -13.78
N LYS A 7 -24.60 6.39 -14.95
CA LYS A 7 -23.60 5.46 -15.48
C LYS A 7 -22.36 5.40 -14.59
N GLU A 8 -21.88 6.54 -14.09
CA GLU A 8 -20.72 6.60 -13.19
C GLU A 8 -21.02 5.90 -11.85
N LEU A 9 -22.22 6.11 -11.31
CA LEU A 9 -22.65 5.46 -10.07
C LEU A 9 -22.79 3.93 -10.27
N GLY A 10 -23.33 3.49 -11.41
CA GLY A 10 -23.42 2.06 -11.75
C GLY A 10 -22.05 1.37 -11.86
N ILE A 11 -21.06 2.03 -12.48
CA ILE A 11 -19.68 1.53 -12.53
C ILE A 11 -19.09 1.43 -11.12
N GLY A 12 -19.32 2.44 -10.27
CA GLY A 12 -18.97 2.40 -8.85
C GLY A 12 -19.54 1.18 -8.14
N ALA A 13 -20.86 0.95 -8.26
CA ALA A 13 -21.53 -0.17 -7.61
C ALA A 13 -20.96 -1.54 -8.05
N LEU A 14 -20.69 -1.72 -9.35
CA LEU A 14 -20.09 -2.94 -9.89
C LEU A 14 -18.65 -3.16 -9.37
N ALA A 15 -17.86 -2.10 -9.26
CA ALA A 15 -16.53 -2.17 -8.68
C ALA A 15 -16.59 -2.59 -7.20
N GLY A 16 -17.54 -2.03 -6.44
CA GLY A 16 -17.78 -2.39 -5.05
C GLY A 16 -18.18 -3.86 -4.85
N LEU A 17 -19.13 -4.33 -5.66
CA LEU A 17 -19.55 -5.74 -5.70
C LEU A 17 -18.35 -6.66 -5.97
N THR A 18 -17.53 -6.32 -6.96
CA THR A 18 -16.34 -7.12 -7.34
C THR A 18 -15.31 -7.15 -6.21
N ALA A 19 -15.05 -5.99 -5.58
CA ALA A 19 -14.15 -5.91 -4.44
C ALA A 19 -14.64 -6.79 -3.27
N ALA A 20 -15.93 -6.73 -2.92
CA ALA A 20 -16.51 -7.53 -1.85
C ALA A 20 -16.39 -9.04 -2.11
N LEU A 21 -16.66 -9.49 -3.34
CA LEU A 21 -16.51 -10.90 -3.73
C LEU A 21 -15.05 -11.37 -3.67
N LEU A 22 -14.09 -10.51 -4.05
CA LEU A 22 -12.66 -10.81 -3.94
C LEU A 22 -12.21 -10.90 -2.48
N VAL A 23 -12.65 -9.99 -1.61
CA VAL A 23 -12.37 -10.08 -0.17
C VAL A 23 -12.97 -11.36 0.41
N TYR A 24 -14.21 -11.72 0.03
CA TYR A 24 -14.83 -12.96 0.46
C TYR A 24 -14.02 -14.18 0.00
N GLY A 25 -13.63 -14.21 -1.28
CA GLY A 25 -12.74 -15.25 -1.81
C GLY A 25 -11.42 -15.37 -1.06
N ALA A 26 -10.82 -14.23 -0.64
CA ALA A 26 -9.60 -14.23 0.16
C ALA A 26 -9.80 -14.96 1.49
N THR A 27 -10.96 -14.80 2.14
CA THR A 27 -11.26 -15.47 3.41
C THR A 27 -11.56 -16.96 3.30
N VAL A 28 -12.07 -17.41 2.14
CA VAL A 28 -12.41 -18.82 1.90
C VAL A 28 -11.19 -19.63 1.40
N GLN A 29 -10.20 -18.97 0.78
CA GLN A 29 -9.02 -19.63 0.19
C GLN A 29 -7.71 -19.11 0.80
N PRO A 30 -7.17 -19.76 1.84
CA PRO A 30 -5.96 -19.30 2.53
C PRO A 30 -4.74 -19.14 1.61
N LEU A 31 -4.58 -20.04 0.63
CA LEU A 31 -3.48 -19.99 -0.35
C LEU A 31 -3.54 -18.76 -1.26
N LEU A 32 -4.74 -18.20 -1.47
CA LEU A 32 -4.96 -17.06 -2.36
C LEU A 32 -5.25 -15.77 -1.58
N PHE A 33 -5.14 -15.77 -0.26
CA PHE A 33 -5.49 -14.62 0.59
C PHE A 33 -4.77 -13.34 0.15
N ILE A 34 -3.44 -13.40 -0.06
CA ILE A 34 -2.64 -12.24 -0.49
C ILE A 34 -3.05 -11.80 -1.90
N LEU A 35 -3.23 -12.74 -2.82
CA LEU A 35 -3.60 -12.42 -4.20
C LEU A 35 -4.98 -11.76 -4.28
N PHE A 36 -5.99 -12.37 -3.67
CA PHE A 36 -7.35 -11.82 -3.67
C PHE A 36 -7.47 -10.54 -2.83
N GLY A 37 -6.70 -10.42 -1.75
CA GLY A 37 -6.54 -9.16 -1.03
C GLY A 37 -6.03 -8.04 -1.96
N ALA A 38 -4.98 -8.31 -2.74
CA ALA A 38 -4.42 -7.36 -3.70
C ALA A 38 -5.43 -6.99 -4.80
N LEU A 39 -6.06 -8.02 -5.39
CA LEU A 39 -7.02 -7.85 -6.47
C LEU A 39 -8.28 -7.11 -6.00
N SER A 40 -8.70 -7.27 -4.75
CA SER A 40 -9.86 -6.55 -4.21
C SER A 40 -9.69 -5.03 -4.21
N ALA A 41 -8.45 -4.54 -4.09
CA ALA A 41 -8.16 -3.11 -4.17
C ALA A 41 -8.26 -2.57 -5.60
N LEU A 42 -8.07 -3.40 -6.64
CA LEU A 42 -8.03 -2.97 -8.04
C LEU A 42 -9.35 -2.35 -8.51
N PRO A 43 -10.54 -2.97 -8.36
CA PRO A 43 -11.80 -2.36 -8.78
C PRO A 43 -12.01 -0.96 -8.16
N ILE A 44 -11.70 -0.81 -6.88
CA ILE A 44 -11.84 0.46 -6.15
C ILE A 44 -10.87 1.51 -6.69
N LEU A 45 -9.61 1.15 -6.89
CA LEU A 45 -8.59 2.04 -7.46
C LEU A 45 -8.94 2.42 -8.91
N ILE A 46 -9.35 1.47 -9.74
CA ILE A 46 -9.71 1.71 -11.14
C ILE A 46 -10.85 2.71 -11.22
N VAL A 47 -11.92 2.49 -10.45
CA VAL A 47 -13.08 3.40 -10.51
C VAL A 47 -12.76 4.78 -9.94
N GLY A 48 -11.99 4.85 -8.85
CA GLY A 48 -11.58 6.13 -8.27
C GLY A 48 -10.63 6.93 -9.16
N LEU A 49 -9.62 6.29 -9.74
CA LEU A 49 -8.65 6.94 -10.64
C LEU A 49 -9.28 7.36 -11.99
N GLY A 50 -10.31 6.63 -12.45
CA GLY A 50 -10.93 6.88 -13.75
C GLY A 50 -12.17 7.79 -13.73
N TRP A 51 -13.06 7.60 -12.75
CA TRP A 51 -14.38 8.24 -12.70
C TRP A 51 -14.55 9.20 -11.50
N GLY A 52 -13.55 9.27 -10.61
CA GLY A 52 -13.46 10.25 -9.53
C GLY A 52 -14.24 9.89 -8.26
N ASN A 53 -14.34 10.87 -7.36
CA ASN A 53 -14.74 10.64 -5.96
C ASN A 53 -16.15 10.05 -5.80
N MET A 54 -17.13 10.51 -6.60
CA MET A 54 -18.50 9.99 -6.45
C MET A 54 -18.60 8.51 -6.79
N ALA A 55 -17.92 8.08 -7.85
CA ALA A 55 -17.94 6.68 -8.28
C ALA A 55 -17.25 5.78 -7.24
N VAL A 56 -16.13 6.22 -6.64
CA VAL A 56 -15.44 5.44 -5.60
C VAL A 56 -16.19 5.44 -4.27
N ILE A 57 -16.90 6.51 -3.89
CA ILE A 57 -17.78 6.53 -2.71
C ILE A 57 -18.88 5.47 -2.87
N VAL A 58 -19.52 5.41 -4.05
CA VAL A 58 -20.52 4.37 -4.34
C VAL A 58 -19.90 2.98 -4.30
N ALA A 59 -18.67 2.81 -4.78
CA ALA A 59 -17.97 1.54 -4.73
C ALA A 59 -17.70 1.06 -3.30
N VAL A 60 -17.23 1.94 -2.42
CA VAL A 60 -17.02 1.61 -0.99
C VAL A 60 -18.34 1.27 -0.30
N ALA A 61 -19.39 2.05 -0.54
CA ALA A 61 -20.72 1.79 0.02
C ALA A 61 -21.28 0.44 -0.45
N ALA A 62 -21.22 0.17 -1.76
CA ALA A 62 -21.66 -1.10 -2.34
C ALA A 62 -20.82 -2.27 -1.82
N ALA A 63 -19.50 -2.12 -1.68
CA ALA A 63 -18.63 -3.16 -1.14
C ALA A 63 -19.01 -3.51 0.31
N GLY A 64 -19.26 -2.51 1.16
CA GLY A 64 -19.72 -2.72 2.54
C GLY A 64 -21.07 -3.43 2.61
N ILE A 65 -22.06 -2.96 1.84
CA ILE A 65 -23.41 -3.55 1.80
C ILE A 65 -23.35 -5.00 1.31
N VAL A 66 -22.68 -5.25 0.18
CA VAL A 66 -22.52 -6.60 -0.37
C VAL A 66 -21.76 -7.48 0.61
N GLY A 67 -20.69 -6.97 1.22
CA GLY A 67 -19.94 -7.67 2.26
C GLY A 67 -20.85 -8.11 3.41
N THR A 68 -21.70 -7.21 3.93
CA THR A 68 -22.69 -7.56 4.95
C THR A 68 -23.63 -8.69 4.52
N ILE A 69 -24.04 -8.72 3.25
CA ILE A 69 -24.98 -9.72 2.73
C ILE A 69 -24.31 -11.10 2.54
N ILE A 70 -23.09 -11.13 1.99
CA ILE A 70 -22.39 -12.39 1.64
C ILE A 70 -21.55 -12.95 2.79
N GLY A 71 -21.18 -12.11 3.75
CA GLY A 71 -20.27 -12.47 4.82
C GLY A 71 -20.92 -13.34 5.89
N PRO A 72 -20.10 -14.07 6.68
CA PRO A 72 -20.60 -14.90 7.79
C PRO A 72 -21.19 -14.07 8.95
N SER A 73 -20.92 -12.76 9.00
CA SER A 73 -21.46 -11.84 10.01
C SER A 73 -21.49 -10.40 9.50
N ILE A 74 -22.25 -9.54 10.20
CA ILE A 74 -22.27 -8.10 9.95
C ILE A 74 -20.87 -7.45 10.01
N TYR A 75 -19.97 -8.00 10.83
CA TYR A 75 -18.60 -7.52 10.97
C TYR A 75 -17.75 -7.75 9.71
N PHE A 76 -18.11 -8.72 8.88
CA PHE A 76 -17.43 -8.92 7.61
C PHE A 76 -17.71 -7.76 6.64
N GLY A 77 -18.93 -7.23 6.59
CA GLY A 77 -19.23 -6.03 5.81
C GLY A 77 -18.46 -4.80 6.28
N LEU A 78 -18.31 -4.62 7.59
CA LEU A 78 -17.46 -3.58 8.16
C LEU A 78 -15.99 -3.76 7.77
N PHE A 79 -15.48 -4.99 7.83
CA PHE A 79 -14.12 -5.32 7.39
C PHE A 79 -13.90 -4.98 5.91
N VAL A 80 -14.81 -5.38 5.02
CA VAL A 80 -14.75 -5.05 3.58
C VAL A 80 -14.79 -3.53 3.36
N LEU A 81 -15.66 -2.81 4.08
CA LEU A 81 -15.73 -1.35 4.00
C LEU A 81 -14.39 -0.71 4.40
N LEU A 82 -13.81 -1.13 5.53
CA LEU A 82 -12.51 -0.62 5.99
C LEU A 82 -11.38 -0.92 4.99
N LEU A 83 -11.36 -2.13 4.43
CA LEU A 83 -10.37 -2.52 3.42
C LEU A 83 -10.47 -1.67 2.15
N THR A 84 -11.68 -1.32 1.72
CA THR A 84 -11.91 -0.55 0.49
C THR A 84 -11.71 0.96 0.68
N LEU A 85 -11.78 1.48 1.91
CA LEU A 85 -11.51 2.89 2.20
C LEU A 85 -10.07 3.30 1.89
N ILE A 86 -9.07 2.44 2.12
CA ILE A 86 -7.67 2.76 1.80
C ILE A 86 -7.47 3.01 0.30
N PRO A 87 -7.76 2.07 -0.62
CA PRO A 87 -7.62 2.32 -2.05
C PRO A 87 -8.50 3.47 -2.53
N ALA A 88 -9.69 3.67 -1.94
CA ALA A 88 -10.52 4.83 -2.25
C ALA A 88 -9.81 6.15 -1.90
N TRP A 89 -9.23 6.25 -0.71
CA TRP A 89 -8.45 7.41 -0.29
C TRP A 89 -7.22 7.65 -1.16
N LEU A 90 -6.48 6.59 -1.51
CA LEU A 90 -5.33 6.71 -2.41
C LEU A 90 -5.72 7.21 -3.80
N SER A 91 -6.85 6.72 -4.34
CA SER A 91 -7.38 7.19 -5.62
C SER A 91 -7.83 8.65 -5.57
N HIS A 92 -8.40 9.08 -4.44
CA HIS A 92 -8.78 10.46 -4.21
C HIS A 92 -7.55 11.37 -4.22
N LEU A 93 -6.53 11.06 -3.39
CA LEU A 93 -5.29 11.81 -3.34
C LEU A 93 -4.60 11.86 -4.70
N ALA A 94 -4.57 10.74 -5.43
CA ALA A 94 -3.96 10.68 -6.75
C ALA A 94 -4.61 11.64 -7.75
N ASN A 95 -5.90 11.96 -7.61
CA ASN A 95 -6.63 12.86 -8.48
C ASN A 95 -6.64 14.31 -8.01
N LEU A 96 -6.07 14.62 -6.84
CA LEU A 96 -5.91 16.00 -6.40
C LEU A 96 -4.88 16.70 -7.29
N ALA A 97 -5.29 17.82 -7.87
CA ALA A 97 -4.45 18.70 -8.66
C ALA A 97 -4.84 20.16 -8.43
N ARG A 98 -3.89 21.06 -8.59
CA ARG A 98 -4.11 22.51 -8.57
C ARG A 98 -3.26 23.21 -9.63
N PRO A 99 -3.61 24.43 -10.07
CA PRO A 99 -2.76 25.22 -10.95
C PRO A 99 -1.34 25.34 -10.39
N ALA A 100 -0.33 25.15 -11.23
CA ALA A 100 1.07 25.20 -10.80
C ALA A 100 1.49 26.62 -10.38
N SER A 101 0.79 27.66 -10.85
CA SER A 101 0.98 29.05 -10.42
C SER A 101 0.73 29.28 -8.94
N GLU A 102 -0.19 28.54 -8.32
CA GLU A 102 -0.40 28.58 -6.85
C GLU A 102 0.82 28.07 -6.06
N LEU A 103 1.75 27.40 -6.74
CA LEU A 103 3.00 26.88 -6.19
C LEU A 103 4.23 27.67 -6.65
N GLY A 104 4.04 28.80 -7.32
CA GLY A 104 5.12 29.57 -7.95
C GLY A 104 5.67 28.93 -9.23
N GLY A 105 4.94 27.99 -9.84
CA GLY A 105 5.23 27.38 -11.14
C GLY A 105 4.52 28.06 -12.31
N PRO A 106 4.64 27.52 -13.54
CA PRO A 106 4.06 28.13 -14.74
C PRO A 106 2.52 28.13 -14.75
N ASP A 107 1.90 29.21 -15.27
CA ASP A 107 0.44 29.39 -15.32
C ASP A 107 -0.31 28.35 -16.17
N ASN A 108 0.38 27.76 -17.15
CA ASN A 108 -0.19 26.81 -18.10
C ASN A 108 -0.07 25.34 -17.66
N LEU A 109 0.42 25.06 -16.45
CA LEU A 109 0.61 23.72 -15.93
C LEU A 109 -0.27 23.44 -14.72
N MET A 110 -0.63 22.17 -14.54
CA MET A 110 -1.29 21.63 -13.35
C MET A 110 -0.27 20.85 -12.52
N ALA A 111 -0.24 21.13 -11.23
CA ALA A 111 0.54 20.43 -10.23
C ALA A 111 -0.30 19.34 -9.56
N TRP A 112 0.12 18.09 -9.71
CA TRP A 112 -0.54 16.93 -9.12
C TRP A 112 -0.04 16.65 -7.71
N TYR A 113 -0.91 16.03 -6.91
CA TYR A 113 -0.56 15.60 -5.56
C TYR A 113 0.61 14.61 -5.58
N PRO A 114 1.73 14.90 -4.86
CA PRO A 114 2.96 14.15 -5.01
C PRO A 114 2.84 12.68 -4.63
N LEU A 115 3.43 11.81 -5.44
CA LEU A 115 3.45 10.37 -5.18
C LEU A 115 4.14 10.01 -3.85
N SER A 116 5.08 10.85 -3.40
CA SER A 116 5.71 10.74 -2.08
C SER A 116 4.72 10.88 -0.92
N ASP A 117 3.72 11.73 -1.09
CA ASP A 117 2.73 12.02 -0.05
C ASP A 117 1.63 10.96 -0.09
N ILE A 118 1.32 10.43 -1.28
CA ILE A 118 0.47 9.23 -1.42
C ILE A 118 1.14 8.04 -0.72
N MET A 119 2.45 7.86 -0.91
CA MET A 119 3.21 6.79 -0.26
C MET A 119 3.21 6.93 1.27
N LEU A 120 3.37 8.17 1.78
CA LEU A 120 3.28 8.44 3.22
C LEU A 120 1.92 8.02 3.79
N HIS A 121 0.82 8.42 3.12
CA HIS A 121 -0.52 8.02 3.54
C HIS A 121 -0.75 6.51 3.45
N LEU A 122 -0.25 5.85 2.39
CA LEU A 122 -0.32 4.40 2.27
C LEU A 122 0.38 3.71 3.44
N CYS A 123 1.61 4.10 3.78
CA CYS A 123 2.35 3.52 4.91
C CYS A 123 1.63 3.79 6.24
N GLY A 124 1.15 5.01 6.47
CA GLY A 124 0.41 5.36 7.69
C GLY A 124 -0.88 4.58 7.86
N LEU A 125 -1.70 4.52 6.81
CA LEU A 125 -2.97 3.78 6.83
C LEU A 125 -2.75 2.27 6.98
N ALA A 126 -1.75 1.70 6.28
CA ALA A 126 -1.41 0.29 6.45
C ALA A 126 -1.00 -0.02 7.89
N ALA A 127 -0.15 0.81 8.50
CA ALA A 127 0.25 0.63 9.89
C ALA A 127 -0.95 0.68 10.85
N VAL A 128 -1.84 1.67 10.70
CA VAL A 128 -3.05 1.80 11.51
C VAL A 128 -3.93 0.57 11.39
N VAL A 129 -4.17 0.08 10.16
CA VAL A 129 -5.03 -1.09 9.98
C VAL A 129 -4.41 -2.35 10.59
N ILE A 130 -3.09 -2.54 10.52
CA ILE A 130 -2.43 -3.68 11.16
C ILE A 130 -2.54 -3.61 12.67
N ILE A 131 -2.35 -2.42 13.25
CA ILE A 131 -2.47 -2.22 14.69
C ILE A 131 -3.90 -2.52 15.15
N VAL A 132 -4.91 -1.98 14.46
CA VAL A 132 -6.31 -2.19 14.80
C VAL A 132 -6.71 -3.65 14.59
N ALA A 133 -6.34 -4.25 13.46
CA ALA A 133 -6.63 -5.65 13.17
C ALA A 133 -5.97 -6.58 14.20
N GLY A 134 -4.70 -6.35 14.53
CA GLY A 134 -3.99 -7.09 15.56
C GLY A 134 -4.68 -6.97 16.92
N ALA A 135 -5.08 -5.78 17.33
CA ALA A 135 -5.80 -5.57 18.59
C ALA A 135 -7.16 -6.29 18.61
N VAL A 136 -7.94 -6.18 17.54
CA VAL A 136 -9.26 -6.84 17.41
C VAL A 136 -9.12 -8.37 17.40
N MET A 137 -8.08 -8.89 16.75
CA MET A 137 -7.79 -10.33 16.69
C MET A 137 -7.13 -10.87 17.97
N GLY A 138 -6.84 -10.03 18.97
CA GLY A 138 -6.11 -10.46 20.17
C GLY A 138 -4.68 -10.92 19.89
N TYR A 139 -4.02 -10.34 18.87
CA TYR A 139 -2.64 -10.64 18.54
C TYR A 139 -1.71 -10.24 19.68
N GLY A 140 -0.92 -11.20 20.17
CA GLY A 140 -0.01 -10.99 21.30
C GLY A 140 0.84 -12.21 21.61
N ALA A 141 1.56 -12.14 22.72
CA ALA A 141 2.51 -13.18 23.15
C ALA A 141 1.82 -14.54 23.36
N ASP A 142 0.60 -14.56 23.90
CA ASP A 142 -0.15 -15.79 24.16
C ASP A 142 -0.52 -16.51 22.85
N LEU A 143 -1.08 -15.77 21.89
CA LEU A 143 -1.44 -16.33 20.58
C LEU A 143 -0.21 -16.89 19.85
N VAL A 144 0.88 -16.13 19.83
CA VAL A 144 2.14 -16.57 19.22
C VAL A 144 2.71 -17.77 19.97
N GLY A 145 2.62 -17.78 21.30
CA GLY A 145 3.04 -18.88 22.14
C GLY A 145 2.33 -20.18 21.78
N GLN A 146 0.99 -20.13 21.69
CA GLN A 146 0.15 -21.28 21.31
C GLN A 146 0.52 -21.83 19.92
N VAL A 147 0.70 -20.95 18.93
CA VAL A 147 1.07 -21.36 17.56
C VAL A 147 2.45 -22.02 17.53
N VAL A 148 3.43 -21.46 18.24
CA VAL A 148 4.77 -22.05 18.32
C VAL A 148 4.73 -23.37 19.05
N ASP A 149 4.03 -23.47 20.19
CA ASP A 149 3.95 -24.71 20.97
C ASP A 149 3.25 -25.84 20.17
N ALA A 150 2.22 -25.51 19.40
CA ALA A 150 1.58 -26.45 18.49
C ALA A 150 2.54 -26.92 17.38
N TYR A 151 3.32 -26.01 16.79
CA TYR A 151 4.34 -26.36 15.80
C TYR A 151 5.42 -27.28 16.37
N ILE A 152 5.96 -26.96 17.55
CA ILE A 152 6.98 -27.79 18.23
C ILE A 152 6.42 -29.17 18.55
N THR A 153 5.17 -29.25 19.01
CA THR A 153 4.50 -30.53 19.27
C THR A 153 4.43 -31.38 17.99
N ALA A 154 4.06 -30.78 16.86
CA ALA A 154 4.01 -31.47 15.57
C ALA A 154 5.39 -31.93 15.08
N VAL A 155 6.43 -31.10 15.25
CA VAL A 155 7.82 -31.47 14.90
C VAL A 155 8.31 -32.63 15.77
N ASN A 156 8.07 -32.59 17.08
CA ASN A 156 8.47 -33.67 17.99
C ASN A 156 7.76 -35.00 17.67
N GLN A 157 6.52 -34.95 17.18
CA GLN A 157 5.81 -36.15 16.71
C GLN A 157 6.44 -36.75 15.43
N GLN A 158 6.95 -35.91 14.53
CA GLN A 158 7.55 -36.35 13.27
C GLN A 158 9.04 -36.69 13.40
N SER A 159 9.74 -36.10 14.36
CA SER A 159 11.17 -36.27 14.57
C SER A 159 11.50 -36.24 16.06
N PRO A 160 11.28 -37.36 16.78
CA PRO A 160 11.49 -37.44 18.23
C PRO A 160 12.93 -37.11 18.67
N ASP A 161 13.90 -37.34 17.78
CA ASP A 161 15.32 -37.10 18.01
C ASP A 161 15.68 -35.60 17.91
N LEU A 162 14.80 -34.78 17.34
CA LEU A 162 15.02 -33.36 17.10
C LEU A 162 14.53 -32.53 18.30
N GLN A 163 15.13 -32.74 19.48
CA GLN A 163 14.79 -31.99 20.69
C GLN A 163 15.27 -30.54 20.58
N LEU A 164 14.34 -29.61 20.35
CA LEU A 164 14.63 -28.19 20.30
C LEU A 164 14.88 -27.63 21.70
N ASN A 165 16.01 -26.93 21.87
CA ASN A 165 16.39 -26.31 23.13
C ASN A 165 15.31 -25.29 23.59
N PRO A 166 14.86 -25.31 24.87
CA PRO A 166 13.91 -24.33 25.42
C PRO A 166 14.28 -22.87 25.18
N VAL A 167 15.58 -22.54 25.21
CA VAL A 167 16.09 -21.19 24.91
C VAL A 167 15.85 -20.82 23.45
N ALA A 168 16.00 -21.77 22.52
CA ALA A 168 15.71 -21.55 21.11
C ALA A 168 14.22 -21.33 20.87
N ILE A 169 13.36 -22.09 21.55
CA ILE A 169 11.90 -21.92 21.49
C ILE A 169 11.49 -20.54 22.01
N ALA A 170 12.04 -20.09 23.15
CA ALA A 170 11.75 -18.76 23.69
C ALA A 170 12.17 -17.64 22.72
N LYS A 171 13.35 -17.76 22.09
CA LYS A 171 13.80 -16.83 21.05
C LYS A 171 12.88 -16.85 19.83
N MET A 172 12.45 -18.02 19.38
CA MET A 172 11.51 -18.16 18.26
C MET A 172 10.18 -17.46 18.54
N LYS A 173 9.59 -17.65 19.73
CA LYS A 173 8.38 -16.94 20.15
C LYS A 173 8.58 -15.42 20.12
N SER A 174 9.68 -14.93 20.70
CA SER A 174 9.99 -13.50 20.71
C SER A 174 10.21 -12.94 19.30
N LEU A 175 10.89 -13.66 18.42
CA LEU A 175 11.14 -13.22 17.04
C LEU A 175 9.83 -13.17 16.25
N MET A 176 9.01 -14.22 16.32
CA MET A 176 7.73 -14.28 15.62
C MET A 176 6.76 -13.19 16.07
N LEU A 177 6.77 -12.86 17.37
CA LEU A 177 5.92 -11.81 17.95
C LEU A 177 6.10 -10.44 17.28
N TYR A 178 7.32 -10.07 16.91
CA TYR A 178 7.59 -8.79 16.26
C TYR A 178 7.71 -8.91 14.73
N MET A 179 8.21 -10.05 14.22
CA MET A 179 8.39 -10.24 12.78
C MET A 179 7.09 -10.35 12.02
N ILE A 180 6.03 -10.91 12.60
CA ILE A 180 4.72 -11.00 11.96
C ILE A 180 4.19 -9.58 11.64
N PRO A 181 3.99 -8.66 12.60
CA PRO A 181 3.51 -7.32 12.28
C PRO A 181 4.42 -6.55 11.30
N ILE A 182 5.75 -6.74 11.37
CA ILE A 182 6.69 -6.17 10.40
C ILE A 182 6.41 -6.72 8.99
N ALA A 183 6.34 -8.04 8.83
CA ALA A 183 6.11 -8.70 7.55
C ALA A 183 4.75 -8.33 6.96
N TRP A 184 3.70 -8.30 7.79
CA TRP A 184 2.36 -7.88 7.39
C TRP A 184 2.35 -6.41 6.93
N GLY A 185 3.05 -5.52 7.63
CA GLY A 185 3.29 -4.13 7.22
C GLY A 185 3.89 -4.02 5.84
N MET A 186 4.95 -4.80 5.61
CA MET A 186 5.64 -4.77 4.33
C MET A 186 4.78 -5.31 3.19
N ILE A 187 4.17 -6.49 3.39
CA ILE A 187 3.33 -7.15 2.38
C ILE A 187 2.18 -6.22 1.99
N TRP A 188 1.51 -5.59 2.95
CA TRP A 188 0.33 -4.79 2.66
C TRP A 188 0.64 -3.53 1.85
N VAL A 189 1.71 -2.83 2.22
CA VAL A 189 2.17 -1.63 1.49
C VAL A 189 2.58 -2.00 0.06
N MET A 190 3.38 -3.06 -0.11
CA MET A 190 3.80 -3.53 -1.44
C MET A 190 2.62 -3.99 -2.28
N MET A 191 1.68 -4.70 -1.67
CA MET A 191 0.46 -5.20 -2.31
C MET A 191 -0.42 -4.06 -2.83
N LEU A 192 -0.72 -3.07 -1.98
CA LEU A 192 -1.56 -1.92 -2.36
C LEU A 192 -0.87 -1.01 -3.38
N LEU A 193 0.46 -0.84 -3.28
CA LEU A 193 1.22 -0.09 -4.27
C LEU A 193 1.24 -0.82 -5.62
N ALA A 194 1.37 -2.15 -5.62
CA ALA A 194 1.27 -2.96 -6.83
C ALA A 194 -0.12 -2.83 -7.47
N ALA A 195 -1.18 -2.90 -6.65
CA ALA A 195 -2.55 -2.66 -7.11
C ALA A 195 -2.70 -1.24 -7.70
N TYR A 196 -2.17 -0.21 -7.04
CA TYR A 196 -2.16 1.16 -7.56
C TYR A 196 -1.43 1.28 -8.90
N TYR A 197 -0.24 0.67 -9.01
CA TYR A 197 0.52 0.65 -10.26
C TYR A 197 -0.25 -0.03 -11.40
N VAL A 198 -0.90 -1.17 -11.14
CA VAL A 198 -1.70 -1.87 -12.15
C VAL A 198 -2.97 -1.08 -12.49
N ALA A 199 -3.67 -0.51 -11.52
CA ALA A 199 -4.85 0.30 -11.76
C ALA A 199 -4.55 1.53 -12.62
N THR A 200 -3.46 2.26 -12.35
CA THR A 200 -3.04 3.41 -13.18
C THR A 200 -2.74 2.99 -14.63
N ARG A 201 -2.20 1.78 -14.84
CA ARG A 201 -1.99 1.21 -16.20
C ARG A 201 -3.31 0.91 -16.90
N ILE A 202 -4.24 0.24 -16.21
CA ILE A 202 -5.55 -0.14 -16.77
C ILE A 202 -6.33 1.11 -17.15
N VAL A 203 -6.45 2.07 -16.23
CA VAL A 203 -7.24 3.30 -16.45
C VAL A 203 -6.65 4.14 -17.59
N ALA A 204 -5.31 4.22 -17.70
CA ALA A 204 -4.65 4.90 -18.82
C ALA A 204 -4.87 4.18 -20.15
N ALA A 205 -4.80 2.84 -20.19
CA ALA A 205 -5.11 2.06 -21.39
C ALA A 205 -6.57 2.24 -21.84
N SER A 206 -7.50 2.42 -20.89
CA SER A 206 -8.90 2.72 -21.16
C SER A 206 -9.19 4.20 -21.45
N SER A 207 -8.18 5.08 -21.50
CA SER A 207 -8.35 6.53 -21.75
C SER A 207 -9.30 7.24 -20.77
N HIS A 208 -9.42 6.71 -19.55
CA HIS A 208 -10.24 7.29 -18.48
C HIS A 208 -9.40 7.99 -17.40
N ASN A 209 -8.08 8.02 -17.54
CA ASN A 209 -7.20 8.54 -16.50
C ASN A 209 -7.37 10.05 -16.30
N LEU A 210 -7.69 10.44 -15.07
CA LEU A 210 -7.74 11.84 -14.68
C LEU A 210 -6.32 12.42 -14.52
N ARG A 211 -5.44 11.66 -13.86
CA ARG A 211 -4.01 11.96 -13.74
C ARG A 211 -3.21 11.33 -14.90
N PRO A 212 -2.36 12.09 -15.60
CA PRO A 212 -1.43 11.51 -16.57
C PRO A 212 -0.48 10.51 -15.91
N ARG A 213 -0.14 9.45 -16.65
CA ARG A 213 0.73 8.39 -16.12
C ARG A 213 2.12 8.95 -15.85
N GLU A 214 2.56 8.83 -14.61
CA GLU A 214 3.90 9.19 -14.21
C GLU A 214 4.90 8.06 -14.37
N ASP A 215 6.15 8.46 -14.52
CA ASP A 215 7.26 7.55 -14.56
C ASP A 215 7.72 7.17 -13.14
N ILE A 216 7.23 6.03 -12.63
CA ILE A 216 7.44 5.60 -11.23
C ILE A 216 8.91 5.60 -10.79
N PRO A 217 9.90 5.06 -11.55
CA PRO A 217 11.30 5.11 -11.12
C PRO A 217 11.83 6.53 -10.88
N SER A 218 11.36 7.53 -11.63
CA SER A 218 11.72 8.93 -11.37
C SER A 218 10.80 9.61 -10.35
N ALA A 219 9.51 9.30 -10.30
CA ALA A 219 8.58 10.02 -9.42
C ALA A 219 8.52 9.49 -7.98
N LEU A 220 8.59 8.17 -7.79
CA LEU A 220 8.33 7.52 -6.50
C LEU A 220 9.52 7.65 -5.57
N ARG A 221 9.36 8.45 -4.52
CA ARG A 221 10.27 8.57 -3.37
C ARG A 221 9.47 8.68 -2.09
N MET A 222 10.09 8.43 -0.94
CA MET A 222 9.44 8.67 0.34
C MET A 222 9.40 10.16 0.69
N ASN A 223 8.29 10.59 1.30
CA ASN A 223 8.20 11.92 1.91
C ASN A 223 9.27 12.05 3.01
N ARG A 224 9.94 13.20 3.09
CA ARG A 224 11.02 13.45 4.06
C ARG A 224 10.58 13.23 5.51
N ASN A 225 9.33 13.55 5.84
CA ASN A 225 8.80 13.38 7.19
C ASN A 225 8.66 11.91 7.59
N ALA A 226 8.62 10.98 6.62
CA ALA A 226 8.56 9.55 6.88
C ALA A 226 9.81 9.05 7.63
N ILE A 227 10.96 9.75 7.50
CA ILE A 227 12.19 9.40 8.22
C ILE A 227 11.97 9.50 9.73
N PHE A 228 11.32 10.57 10.19
CA PHE A 228 11.06 10.76 11.63
C PHE A 228 10.12 9.68 12.18
N VAL A 229 9.06 9.34 11.43
CA VAL A 229 8.13 8.27 11.85
C VAL A 229 8.85 6.93 11.95
N PHE A 230 9.71 6.62 10.97
CA PHE A 230 10.47 5.38 10.95
C PHE A 230 11.51 5.31 12.08
N LEU A 231 12.21 6.42 12.36
CA LEU A 231 13.14 6.50 13.49
C LEU A 231 12.43 6.34 14.83
N VAL A 232 11.28 6.96 15.03
CA VAL A 232 10.46 6.80 16.24
C VAL A 232 10.03 5.34 16.39
N ALA A 233 9.63 4.67 15.30
CA ALA A 233 9.29 3.25 15.34
C ALA A 233 10.49 2.35 15.70
N ILE A 234 11.68 2.63 15.16
CA ILE A 234 12.91 1.92 15.53
C ILE A 234 13.18 2.06 17.03
N VAL A 235 13.05 3.26 17.59
CA VAL A 235 13.30 3.47 19.03
C VAL A 235 12.20 2.83 19.88
N ALA A 236 10.94 2.98 19.48
CA ALA A 236 9.77 2.48 20.21
C ALA A 236 9.75 0.94 20.33
N ILE A 237 10.32 0.21 19.36
CA ILE A 237 10.31 -1.26 19.40
C ILE A 237 11.11 -1.82 20.59
N PHE A 238 12.13 -1.10 21.07
CA PHE A 238 12.97 -1.53 22.19
C PHE A 238 12.26 -1.48 23.56
N PHE A 239 11.13 -0.79 23.65
CA PHE A 239 10.33 -0.76 24.88
C PHE A 239 9.49 -2.03 25.07
N GLY A 240 9.36 -2.86 24.03
CA GLY A 240 8.63 -4.12 24.09
C GLY A 240 7.13 -3.96 24.36
N GLY A 241 6.47 -5.09 24.65
CA GLY A 241 5.03 -5.13 24.94
C GLY A 241 4.17 -4.56 23.81
N VAL A 242 3.03 -3.96 24.16
CA VAL A 242 2.09 -3.38 23.19
C VAL A 242 2.74 -2.25 22.38
N LEU A 243 3.56 -1.41 23.01
CA LEU A 243 4.29 -0.35 22.32
C LEU A 243 5.23 -0.93 21.26
N GLY A 244 5.93 -2.01 21.59
CA GLY A 244 6.78 -2.73 20.64
C GLY A 244 6.01 -3.33 19.48
N LEU A 245 4.81 -3.85 19.70
CA LEU A 245 3.93 -4.37 18.64
C LEU A 245 3.44 -3.28 17.69
N ILE A 246 3.04 -2.13 18.25
CA ILE A 246 2.68 -0.94 17.47
C ILE A 246 3.87 -0.48 16.62
N ALA A 247 5.04 -0.38 17.25
CA ALA A 247 6.28 0.00 16.58
C ALA A 247 6.65 -0.97 15.45
N ALA A 248 6.48 -2.28 15.66
CA ALA A 248 6.74 -3.32 14.66
C ALA A 248 5.85 -3.15 13.40
N ALA A 249 4.55 -2.87 13.58
CA ALA A 249 3.65 -2.62 12.46
C ALA A 249 4.05 -1.36 11.65
N VAL A 250 4.38 -0.27 12.36
CA VAL A 250 4.87 0.98 11.74
C VAL A 250 6.19 0.74 11.01
N LEU A 251 7.12 0.00 11.64
CA LEU A 251 8.43 -0.33 11.07
C LEU A 251 8.29 -1.13 9.77
N GLY A 252 7.39 -2.13 9.73
CA GLY A 252 7.09 -2.89 8.53
C GLY A 252 6.53 -2.02 7.40
N ALA A 253 5.50 -1.23 7.70
CA ALA A 253 4.83 -0.41 6.69
C ALA A 253 5.75 0.69 6.11
N PHE A 254 6.43 1.44 6.97
CA PHE A 254 7.35 2.50 6.54
C PHE A 254 8.64 1.93 5.94
N GLY A 255 9.14 0.81 6.47
CA GLY A 255 10.27 0.07 5.91
C GLY A 255 10.03 -0.35 4.47
N ALA A 256 8.85 -0.91 4.16
CA ALA A 256 8.47 -1.20 2.77
C ALA A 256 8.41 0.05 1.90
N GLY A 257 7.94 1.18 2.43
CA GLY A 257 7.94 2.43 1.69
C GLY A 257 9.34 2.89 1.28
N PHE A 258 10.30 2.82 2.22
CA PHE A 258 11.70 3.11 1.92
C PHE A 258 12.33 2.08 0.99
N ILE A 259 12.07 0.78 1.16
CA ILE A 259 12.58 -0.28 0.28
C ILE A 259 12.10 -0.06 -1.17
N VAL A 260 10.81 0.20 -1.38
CA VAL A 260 10.30 0.42 -2.74
C VAL A 260 10.82 1.75 -3.33
N SER A 261 10.99 2.80 -2.51
CA SER A 261 11.67 4.04 -2.91
C SER A 261 13.14 3.78 -3.32
N GLY A 262 13.84 2.90 -2.59
CA GLY A 262 15.19 2.46 -2.92
C GLY A 262 15.25 1.74 -4.26
N PHE A 263 14.33 0.80 -4.51
CA PHE A 263 14.20 0.15 -5.81
C PHE A 263 13.86 1.13 -6.93
N ALA A 264 12.95 2.07 -6.72
CA ALA A 264 12.64 3.11 -7.71
C ALA A 264 13.91 3.93 -8.07
N SER A 265 14.71 4.27 -7.06
CA SER A 265 15.99 4.95 -7.22
C SER A 265 17.01 4.12 -8.01
N LEU A 266 17.13 2.83 -7.69
CA LEU A 266 17.99 1.91 -8.42
C LEU A 266 17.56 1.76 -9.89
N HIS A 267 16.25 1.59 -10.13
CA HIS A 267 15.68 1.54 -11.48
C HIS A 267 15.94 2.81 -12.28
N TYR A 268 15.92 3.98 -11.64
CA TYR A 268 16.23 5.25 -12.28
C TYR A 268 17.72 5.38 -12.62
N ARG A 269 18.61 5.12 -11.65
CA ARG A 269 20.07 5.25 -11.80
C ARG A 269 20.72 4.25 -12.74
N THR A 270 20.02 3.16 -13.04
CA THR A 270 20.47 2.11 -13.98
C THR A 270 19.89 2.30 -15.38
N ARG A 271 19.16 3.38 -15.66
CA ARG A 271 18.64 3.65 -17.03
C ARG A 271 19.77 3.92 -18.00
N GLY A 272 19.64 3.37 -19.21
CA GLY A 272 20.62 3.54 -20.29
C GLY A 272 21.95 2.83 -20.06
N LYS A 273 22.06 1.96 -19.05
CA LYS A 273 23.28 1.20 -18.75
C LYS A 273 23.14 -0.24 -19.23
N ASP A 274 24.18 -0.77 -19.87
CA ASP A 274 24.19 -2.13 -20.43
C ASP A 274 24.04 -3.21 -19.34
N TRP A 275 24.55 -2.94 -18.14
CA TRP A 275 24.48 -3.83 -16.98
C TRP A 275 23.17 -3.74 -16.19
N ARG A 276 22.17 -2.97 -16.65
CA ARG A 276 20.89 -2.75 -15.95
C ARG A 276 20.17 -4.05 -15.61
N LEU A 277 20.01 -4.95 -16.57
CA LEU A 277 19.20 -6.15 -16.35
C LEU A 277 19.87 -7.11 -15.34
N PRO A 278 21.17 -7.45 -15.48
CA PRO A 278 21.86 -8.27 -14.49
C PRO A 278 21.81 -7.71 -13.07
N VAL A 279 22.10 -6.41 -12.88
CA VAL A 279 22.11 -5.83 -11.52
C VAL A 279 20.73 -5.86 -10.88
N LEU A 280 19.66 -5.59 -11.64
CA LEU A 280 18.31 -5.58 -11.09
C LEU A 280 17.89 -6.99 -10.68
N ILE A 281 18.16 -8.00 -11.52
CA ILE A 281 17.89 -9.41 -11.19
C ILE A 281 18.62 -9.80 -9.91
N ILE A 282 19.92 -9.51 -9.82
CA ILE A 282 20.72 -9.82 -8.63
C ILE A 282 20.15 -9.09 -7.41
N CYS A 283 19.87 -7.79 -7.50
CA CYS A 283 19.32 -7.04 -6.37
C CYS A 283 17.98 -7.62 -5.91
N TYR A 284 17.03 -7.91 -6.82
CA TYR A 284 15.76 -8.52 -6.44
C TYR A 284 15.94 -9.89 -5.79
N LEU A 285 16.70 -10.80 -6.40
CA LEU A 285 16.94 -12.14 -5.85
C LEU A 285 17.63 -12.07 -4.48
N MET A 286 18.68 -11.25 -4.36
CA MET A 286 19.43 -11.11 -3.12
C MET A 286 18.60 -10.49 -2.00
N THR A 287 17.76 -9.49 -2.29
CA THR A 287 16.87 -8.90 -1.27
C THR A 287 15.74 -9.82 -0.85
N PHE A 288 15.33 -10.75 -1.73
CA PHE A 288 14.33 -11.77 -1.41
C PHE A 288 14.93 -12.87 -0.53
N LEU A 289 16.19 -13.27 -0.78
CA LEU A 289 16.84 -14.38 -0.09
C LEU A 289 17.58 -13.95 1.19
N LEU A 290 18.07 -12.71 1.25
CA LEU A 290 18.99 -12.25 2.28
C LEU A 290 18.57 -10.89 2.86
N THR A 291 18.66 -10.75 4.18
CA THR A 291 18.31 -9.51 4.89
C THR A 291 19.31 -8.37 4.62
N LEU A 292 20.61 -8.68 4.50
CA LEU A 292 21.64 -7.64 4.35
C LEU A 292 21.49 -6.82 3.05
N PRO A 293 21.29 -7.42 1.87
CA PRO A 293 20.97 -6.68 0.64
C PRO A 293 19.69 -5.83 0.76
N LEU A 294 18.67 -6.31 1.49
CA LEU A 294 17.45 -5.54 1.75
C LEU A 294 17.76 -4.25 2.52
N LEU A 295 18.67 -4.30 3.49
CA LEU A 295 19.12 -3.12 4.24
C LEU A 295 19.85 -2.11 3.33
N ILE A 296 20.62 -2.56 2.35
CA ILE A 296 21.28 -1.66 1.39
C ILE A 296 20.23 -0.90 0.56
N ILE A 297 19.19 -1.59 0.08
CA ILE A 297 18.08 -0.96 -0.66
C ILE A 297 17.28 -0.03 0.25
N LEU A 298 17.05 -0.40 1.50
CA LEU A 298 16.42 0.45 2.50
C LEU A 298 17.19 1.76 2.69
N VAL A 299 18.51 1.69 2.88
CA VAL A 299 19.40 2.86 3.03
C VAL A 299 19.37 3.74 1.78
N LEU A 300 19.35 3.13 0.58
CA LEU A 300 19.20 3.86 -0.66
C LEU A 300 17.89 4.66 -0.71
N GLY A 301 16.80 4.08 -0.21
CA GLY A 301 15.50 4.74 -0.09
C GLY A 301 15.46 5.86 0.96
N LEU A 302 16.16 5.69 2.08
CA LEU A 302 16.32 6.70 3.13
C LEU A 302 17.13 7.92 2.63
N TYR A 303 18.15 7.67 1.81
CA TYR A 303 18.99 8.72 1.23
C TYR A 303 18.25 9.58 0.20
N ASP A 304 17.44 8.96 -0.66
CA ASP A 304 16.75 9.65 -1.76
C ASP A 304 15.33 10.10 -1.38
N THR A 305 15.15 10.81 -0.25
CA THR A 305 13.84 11.37 0.12
C THR A 305 13.60 12.72 -0.55
N ARG A 306 12.49 12.82 -1.31
CA ARG A 306 12.07 14.06 -1.98
C ARG A 306 10.57 14.09 -2.20
N LYS A 307 10.05 15.30 -2.30
CA LYS A 307 8.69 15.58 -2.73
C LYS A 307 8.73 16.06 -4.18
N ALA A 308 8.56 15.12 -5.11
CA ALA A 308 8.50 15.44 -6.54
C ALA A 308 7.06 15.82 -6.91
N ILE A 309 6.84 17.09 -7.27
CA ILE A 309 5.56 17.56 -7.80
C ILE A 309 5.57 17.30 -9.30
N SER A 310 4.58 16.55 -9.78
CA SER A 310 4.42 16.27 -11.20
C SER A 310 3.59 17.38 -11.85
N LEU A 311 4.12 17.92 -12.95
CA LEU A 311 3.49 18.98 -13.72
C LEU A 311 2.99 18.43 -15.05
N THR A 312 1.78 18.82 -15.45
CA THR A 312 1.22 18.46 -16.75
C THR A 312 0.54 19.67 -17.38
N PRO A 313 0.48 19.78 -18.72
CA PRO A 313 -0.26 20.87 -19.37
C PRO A 313 -1.69 20.98 -18.85
N ASN A 314 -2.14 22.21 -18.65
CA ASN A 314 -3.50 22.49 -18.23
C ASN A 314 -4.43 22.17 -19.41
N LYS A 315 -5.51 21.40 -19.19
CA LYS A 315 -6.43 21.01 -20.28
C LYS A 315 -7.10 22.22 -20.96
N ASN A 316 -7.04 23.39 -20.32
CA ASN A 316 -7.55 24.68 -20.81
C ASN A 316 -6.46 25.61 -21.37
N ALA A 317 -5.19 25.17 -21.49
CA ALA A 317 -4.11 26.00 -22.01
C ALA A 317 -4.29 26.33 -23.50
N ASP A 318 -5.05 25.52 -24.24
CA ASP A 318 -5.32 25.68 -25.67
C ASP A 318 -6.61 26.46 -25.98
N THR A 319 -7.34 26.91 -24.95
CA THR A 319 -8.51 27.78 -25.18
C THR A 319 -8.00 29.21 -25.31
N PRO A 320 -8.07 29.86 -26.49
CA PRO A 320 -7.64 31.26 -26.61
C PRO A 320 -8.45 32.09 -25.61
N LYS A 321 -7.75 32.87 -24.78
CA LYS A 321 -8.38 33.87 -23.92
C LYS A 321 -9.21 34.76 -24.85
N GLN A 322 -10.54 34.71 -24.73
CA GLN A 322 -11.38 35.74 -25.30
C GLN A 322 -11.01 37.04 -24.60
N ASP A 323 -10.29 37.91 -25.30
CA ASP A 323 -10.07 39.28 -24.88
C ASP A 323 -11.44 39.95 -24.75
N THR A 324 -12.00 39.98 -23.55
CA THR A 324 -13.06 40.92 -23.21
C THR A 324 -12.43 42.31 -23.17
N LYS A 325 -12.30 42.93 -24.35
CA LYS A 325 -12.20 44.38 -24.45
C LYS A 325 -13.57 44.94 -24.13
N ILE A 326 -13.66 45.63 -22.99
CA ILE A 326 -14.69 46.62 -22.69
C ILE A 326 -14.35 47.88 -23.48
#